data_AF-A0A3C0XIS7-F1
#
_entry.id   AF-A0A3C0XIS7-F1
#
_cell.length_a   1.000
_cell.length_b   1.000
_cell.length_c   1.000
_cell.angle_alpha   90.00
_cell.angle_beta   90.00
_cell.angle_gamma   90.00
#
_symmetry.space_group_name_H-M   'P 1'
#
loop_
_entity.id
_entity.type
_entity.pdbx_description
1 polymer ?
#
loop_
_entity_poly.entity_id
_entity_poly.type
_entity_poly.pdbx_seq_one_letter_code
_entity_poly.pdbx_strand_id
1 'polypeptide(L)'
;MIGPALFATLGILFLLNAIHVFTATLYQSLLGKLPTTSLGALAFVIFAASLLAIVAARWLGPRRSIVATAAVLAVAMLLVTALRQEWLDLVASAAAVVAGTQWLSLTHAGRVPGRTSPVPIALPVALAIDLVLRSAFATVPIVAAPIPLAVPLVLVAALLFLAGGIATLGDGLAWASSGPRGGLALAAVGPLLLAAETGGLNGAQAAIAGGLGRDGGPSTQIGLLIVGVGVAAGAIVLARGLPARPAAAAAITVGATLLWLHVPVLSLAAAAAFAAGVVIAAAALTSAPQTDARSPWLAVVGFSLGWMLFVAGTFVHYAYFANREALWLLTAFVVVVVLLAPRSPLPRWRPVLAAAVATLAIVIPAAGLLLVPAAAIEHAPVSFRVMTYNVHQGFDVGDIPALDRIADTISHERPDVLVLQEVVRGWLIDDQQDVLGYLAGRLGMTYVFGPTIGDLYGNAILSRFPVTEVRRLSYAKEPGLRYQPRGAVIARIGDETTAVRLLIAVTHLDENGDASAVRMEQVRALLDEVANATPAIIACDCNATPEAPELKLITDSGFGDLALQAGGGDGTFPADGPVERIDYLFGVGVTAAQGHVVDSTASDHRGVVVNVTLAGR
;
A
#
# COMPACT_ATOMS: atom_id res chain seq x y z
N MET A 1 19.56 -15.05 24.03
CA MET A 1 18.97 -14.97 22.68
C MET A 1 18.05 -13.77 22.47
N ILE A 2 17.53 -13.11 23.52
CA ILE A 2 16.58 -11.99 23.35
C ILE A 2 17.23 -10.78 22.66
N GLY A 3 18.44 -10.38 23.08
CA GLY A 3 19.15 -9.24 22.47
C GLY A 3 19.35 -9.36 20.95
N PRO A 4 19.97 -10.44 20.41
CA PRO A 4 20.25 -10.54 18.98
C PRO A 4 19.00 -10.61 18.11
N ALA A 5 17.96 -11.30 18.60
CA ALA A 5 16.69 -11.38 17.90
C ALA A 5 15.96 -10.03 17.90
N LEU A 6 15.97 -9.29 19.01
CA LEU A 6 15.38 -7.94 19.08
C LEU A 6 16.09 -6.97 18.13
N PHE A 7 17.44 -6.95 18.17
CA PHE A 7 18.24 -6.12 17.25
C PHE A 7 17.89 -6.42 15.79
N ALA A 8 17.86 -7.70 15.42
CA ALA A 8 17.53 -8.09 14.06
C ALA A 8 16.06 -7.81 13.69
N THR A 9 15.12 -7.91 14.64
CA THR A 9 13.70 -7.66 14.38
C THR A 9 13.45 -6.18 14.11
N LEU A 10 13.97 -5.30 14.97
CA LEU A 10 13.80 -3.85 14.80
C LEU A 10 14.48 -3.32 13.54
N GLY A 11 15.68 -3.81 13.20
CA GLY A 11 16.34 -3.40 11.96
C GLY A 11 15.62 -3.88 10.70
N ILE A 12 14.98 -5.05 10.73
CA ILE A 12 14.14 -5.52 9.60
C ILE A 12 12.87 -4.66 9.50
N LEU A 13 12.23 -4.31 10.62
CA LEU A 13 11.07 -3.41 10.61
C LEU A 13 11.44 -2.03 10.03
N PHE A 14 12.58 -1.47 10.41
CA PHE A 14 13.08 -0.24 9.79
C PHE A 14 13.36 -0.39 8.31
N LEU A 15 13.92 -1.53 7.86
CA LEU A 15 14.13 -1.79 6.44
C LEU A 15 12.80 -1.91 5.68
N LEU A 16 11.79 -2.60 6.21
CA LEU A 16 10.47 -2.70 5.57
C LEU A 16 9.83 -1.32 5.41
N ASN A 17 9.81 -0.53 6.49
CA ASN A 17 9.27 0.83 6.43
C ASN A 17 10.12 1.74 5.52
N ALA A 18 11.44 1.56 5.46
CA ALA A 18 12.29 2.30 4.53
C ALA A 18 11.95 1.97 3.07
N ILE A 19 11.65 0.70 2.77
CA ILE A 19 11.24 0.26 1.43
C ILE A 19 9.89 0.88 1.08
N HIS A 20 8.90 0.83 1.97
CA HIS A 20 7.58 1.44 1.75
C HIS A 20 7.72 2.94 1.40
N VAL A 21 8.34 3.71 2.31
CA VAL A 21 8.52 5.16 2.12
C VAL A 21 9.30 5.45 0.85
N PHE A 22 10.42 4.74 0.62
CA PHE A 22 11.20 4.98 -0.59
C PHE A 22 10.40 4.71 -1.85
N THR A 23 9.63 3.61 -1.90
CA THR A 23 8.82 3.30 -3.09
C THR A 23 7.69 4.29 -3.29
N ALA A 24 7.08 4.79 -2.21
CA ALA A 24 6.03 5.80 -2.27
C ALA A 24 6.59 7.16 -2.71
N THR A 25 7.59 7.69 -2.02
CA THR A 25 8.21 8.97 -2.38
C THR A 25 8.86 8.94 -3.76
N LEU A 26 9.49 7.83 -4.16
CA LEU A 26 10.04 7.70 -5.52
C LEU A 26 8.94 7.81 -6.58
N TYR A 27 7.78 7.21 -6.32
CA TYR A 27 6.64 7.25 -7.21
C TYR A 27 6.03 8.65 -7.23
N GLN A 28 5.57 9.17 -6.09
CA GLN A 28 4.91 10.47 -6.00
C GLN A 28 5.80 11.62 -6.50
N SER A 29 7.04 11.70 -6.00
CA SER A 29 7.91 12.85 -6.29
C SER A 29 8.48 12.88 -7.70
N LEU A 30 8.53 11.75 -8.43
CA LEU A 30 9.24 11.69 -9.73
C LEU A 30 8.41 11.12 -10.89
N LEU A 31 7.24 10.54 -10.65
CA LEU A 31 6.33 10.14 -11.72
C LEU A 31 5.86 11.39 -12.49
N GLY A 32 5.73 11.27 -13.81
CA GLY A 32 5.42 12.41 -14.70
C GLY A 32 6.60 13.36 -14.91
N LYS A 33 7.52 13.50 -13.94
CA LYS A 33 8.74 14.32 -14.05
C LYS A 33 9.88 13.60 -14.77
N LEU A 34 9.96 12.27 -14.65
CA LEU A 34 10.96 11.43 -15.32
C LEU A 34 10.32 10.29 -16.12
N PRO A 35 10.96 9.83 -17.21
CA PRO A 35 10.54 8.61 -17.89
C PRO A 35 10.54 7.42 -16.93
N THR A 36 9.54 6.53 -17.04
CA THR A 36 9.40 5.36 -16.16
C THR A 36 10.68 4.52 -16.14
N THR A 37 11.36 4.35 -17.27
CA THR A 37 12.65 3.62 -17.36
C THR A 37 13.75 4.23 -16.48
N SER A 38 13.79 5.57 -16.34
CA SER A 38 14.73 6.27 -15.47
C SER A 38 14.41 6.03 -13.99
N LEU A 39 13.12 5.99 -13.62
CA LEU A 39 12.69 5.63 -12.25
C LEU A 39 13.13 4.20 -11.89
N GLY A 40 12.93 3.26 -12.81
CA GLY A 40 13.37 1.88 -12.65
C GLY A 40 14.89 1.78 -12.50
N ALA A 41 15.65 2.53 -13.28
CA ALA A 41 17.11 2.58 -13.17
C ALA A 41 17.58 3.17 -11.84
N LEU A 42 16.93 4.25 -11.36
CA LEU A 42 17.25 4.87 -10.07
C LEU A 42 16.99 3.89 -8.92
N ALA A 43 15.80 3.28 -8.88
CA ALA A 43 15.48 2.24 -7.89
C ALA A 43 16.49 1.10 -7.94
N PHE A 44 16.83 0.62 -9.13
CA PHE A 44 17.82 -0.45 -9.29
C PHE A 44 19.19 -0.07 -8.72
N VAL A 45 19.68 1.15 -8.98
CA VAL A 45 20.97 1.64 -8.44
C VAL A 45 20.95 1.69 -6.92
N ILE A 46 19.86 2.19 -6.31
CA ILE A 46 19.71 2.26 -4.85
C ILE A 46 19.80 0.85 -4.23
N PHE A 47 19.03 -0.12 -4.75
CA PHE A 47 19.09 -1.48 -4.20
C PHE A 47 20.40 -2.21 -4.56
N ALA A 48 21.01 -1.93 -5.72
CA ALA A 48 22.31 -2.48 -6.10
C ALA A 48 23.47 -1.95 -5.23
N ALA A 49 23.33 -0.76 -4.63
CA ALA A 49 24.30 -0.22 -3.67
C ALA A 49 24.44 -1.09 -2.40
N SER A 50 23.53 -2.06 -2.16
CA SER A 50 23.71 -3.10 -1.15
C SER A 50 25.00 -3.91 -1.34
N LEU A 51 25.51 -4.05 -2.58
CA LEU A 51 26.78 -4.73 -2.88
C LEU A 51 28.00 -4.03 -2.25
N LEU A 52 27.89 -2.72 -1.97
CA LEU A 52 28.95 -1.96 -1.31
C LEU A 52 29.21 -2.43 0.13
N ALA A 53 28.31 -3.24 0.72
CA ALA A 53 28.57 -3.93 1.98
C ALA A 53 29.85 -4.78 1.95
N ILE A 54 30.24 -5.33 0.80
CA ILE A 54 31.51 -6.10 0.65
C ILE A 54 32.70 -5.18 0.91
N VAL A 55 32.65 -3.96 0.38
CA VAL A 55 33.70 -2.96 0.57
C VAL A 55 33.72 -2.54 2.03
N ALA A 56 32.57 -2.14 2.60
CA ALA A 56 32.47 -1.77 4.01
C ALA A 56 32.99 -2.87 4.94
N ALA A 57 32.63 -4.13 4.69
CA ALA A 57 33.09 -5.29 5.45
C ALA A 57 34.61 -5.50 5.39
N ARG A 58 35.23 -5.23 4.23
CA ARG A 58 36.69 -5.35 4.05
C ARG A 58 37.46 -4.31 4.88
N TRP A 59 36.98 -3.08 4.93
CA TRP A 59 37.69 -1.97 5.57
C TRP A 59 37.39 -1.86 7.08
N LEU A 60 36.14 -2.06 7.47
CA LEU A 60 35.69 -1.85 8.85
C LEU A 60 35.68 -3.14 9.67
N GLY A 61 35.62 -4.30 9.02
CA GLY A 61 35.43 -5.59 9.67
C GLY A 61 34.00 -5.81 10.21
N PRO A 62 33.72 -6.95 10.85
CA PRO A 62 32.37 -7.38 11.20
C PRO A 62 31.59 -6.42 12.07
N ARG A 63 32.14 -6.11 13.26
CA ARG A 63 31.44 -5.29 14.26
C ARG A 63 31.17 -3.88 13.76
N ARG A 64 32.20 -3.20 13.24
CA ARG A 64 32.10 -1.80 12.84
C ARG A 64 31.20 -1.60 11.61
N SER A 65 31.22 -2.50 10.64
CA SER A 65 30.34 -2.40 9.47
C SER A 65 28.85 -2.58 9.84
N ILE A 66 28.51 -3.52 10.71
CA ILE A 66 27.13 -3.71 11.20
C ILE A 66 26.69 -2.50 12.03
N VAL A 67 27.53 -1.99 12.94
CA VAL A 67 27.18 -0.81 13.76
C VAL A 67 26.99 0.44 12.88
N ALA A 68 27.88 0.66 11.91
CA ALA A 68 27.80 1.82 11.03
C ALA A 68 26.51 1.81 10.19
N THR A 69 26.20 0.67 9.56
CA THR A 69 24.97 0.53 8.76
C THR A 69 23.70 0.60 9.62
N ALA A 70 23.72 0.05 10.84
CA ALA A 70 22.62 0.21 11.80
C ALA A 70 22.42 1.69 12.22
N ALA A 71 23.50 2.42 12.48
CA ALA A 71 23.42 3.83 12.85
C ALA A 71 22.83 4.70 11.72
N VAL A 72 23.29 4.48 10.48
CA VAL A 72 22.74 5.19 9.31
C VAL A 72 21.27 4.86 9.13
N LEU A 73 20.87 3.58 9.22
CA LEU A 73 19.47 3.18 9.13
C LEU A 73 18.60 3.89 10.18
N ALA A 74 19.02 3.89 11.45
CA ALA A 74 18.27 4.50 12.54
C ALA A 74 18.13 6.02 12.38
N VAL A 75 19.21 6.71 12.01
CA VAL A 75 19.20 8.16 11.78
C VAL A 75 18.35 8.51 10.57
N ALA A 76 18.49 7.79 9.47
CA ALA A 76 17.73 8.03 8.25
C ALA A 76 16.21 7.86 8.50
N MET A 77 15.80 6.81 9.23
CA MET A 77 14.39 6.63 9.60
C MET A 77 13.86 7.74 10.52
N LEU A 78 14.69 8.26 11.43
CA LEU A 78 14.32 9.42 12.24
C LEU A 78 14.14 10.68 11.41
N LEU A 79 15.01 10.90 10.42
CA LEU A 79 14.91 12.04 9.52
C LEU A 79 13.64 11.98 8.67
N VAL A 80 13.34 10.83 8.05
CA VAL A 80 12.09 10.58 7.32
C VAL A 80 10.87 10.90 8.18
N THR A 81 10.89 10.49 9.45
CA THR A 81 9.75 10.69 10.37
C THR A 81 9.58 12.15 10.78
N ALA A 82 10.68 12.87 10.97
CA ALA A 82 10.69 14.20 11.58
C ALA A 82 10.63 15.35 10.57
N LEU A 83 11.23 15.19 9.37
CA LEU A 83 11.38 16.28 8.41
C LEU A 83 10.10 16.52 7.61
N ARG A 84 9.48 15.46 7.08
CA ARG A 84 8.28 15.53 6.23
C ARG A 84 8.43 16.55 5.11
N GLN A 85 9.41 16.31 4.25
CA GLN A 85 9.71 17.15 3.10
C GLN A 85 10.10 16.27 1.92
N GLU A 86 9.38 16.41 0.80
CA GLU A 86 9.53 15.63 -0.44
C GLU A 86 10.95 15.13 -0.70
N TRP A 87 11.87 16.04 -1.06
CA TRP A 87 13.24 15.68 -1.44
C TRP A 87 14.10 15.14 -0.31
N LEU A 88 13.90 15.62 0.92
CA LEU A 88 14.66 15.14 2.07
C LEU A 88 14.21 13.73 2.45
N ASP A 89 12.92 13.43 2.33
CA ASP A 89 12.36 12.10 2.58
C ASP A 89 12.79 11.12 1.49
N LEU A 90 12.88 11.53 0.22
CA LEU A 90 13.42 10.70 -0.85
C LEU A 90 14.89 10.33 -0.59
N VAL A 91 15.73 11.30 -0.23
CA VAL A 91 17.16 11.06 0.03
C VAL A 91 17.35 10.23 1.32
N ALA A 92 16.62 10.57 2.38
CA ALA A 92 16.72 9.86 3.65
C ALA A 92 16.19 8.42 3.54
N SER A 93 15.06 8.20 2.88
CA SER A 93 14.53 6.85 2.63
C SER A 93 15.45 6.03 1.72
N ALA A 94 16.03 6.62 0.68
CA ALA A 94 17.04 5.96 -0.15
C ALA A 94 18.28 5.55 0.68
N ALA A 95 18.78 6.44 1.54
CA ALA A 95 19.87 6.13 2.46
C ALA A 95 19.50 5.02 3.45
N ALA A 96 18.26 5.02 3.96
CA ALA A 96 17.73 3.97 4.83
C ALA A 96 17.64 2.62 4.12
N VAL A 97 17.17 2.56 2.88
CA VAL A 97 17.14 1.33 2.06
C VAL A 97 18.55 0.79 1.84
N VAL A 98 19.51 1.64 1.43
CA VAL A 98 20.91 1.22 1.25
C VAL A 98 21.48 0.69 2.56
N ALA A 99 21.36 1.45 3.64
CA ALA A 99 21.90 1.06 4.94
C ALA A 99 21.23 -0.21 5.49
N GLY A 100 19.91 -0.35 5.36
CA GLY A 100 19.16 -1.49 5.85
C GLY A 100 19.44 -2.78 5.07
N THR A 101 19.54 -2.71 3.74
CA THR A 101 19.90 -3.88 2.91
C THR A 101 21.33 -4.35 3.18
N GLN A 102 22.27 -3.41 3.36
CA GLN A 102 23.64 -3.73 3.79
C GLN A 102 23.64 -4.32 5.20
N TRP A 103 22.98 -3.66 6.15
CA TRP A 103 22.89 -4.10 7.54
C TRP A 103 22.31 -5.52 7.66
N LEU A 104 21.26 -5.87 6.91
CA LEU A 104 20.65 -7.20 6.96
C LEU A 104 21.63 -8.28 6.52
N SER A 105 22.31 -8.07 5.39
CA SER A 105 23.28 -9.04 4.86
C SER A 105 24.49 -9.21 5.77
N LEU A 106 25.00 -8.11 6.31
CA LEU A 106 26.12 -8.10 7.25
C LEU A 106 25.74 -8.75 8.59
N THR A 107 24.55 -8.47 9.11
CA THR A 107 24.03 -9.08 10.35
C THR A 107 23.74 -10.57 10.17
N HIS A 108 23.31 -10.99 8.98
CA HIS A 108 23.14 -12.40 8.67
C HIS A 108 24.49 -13.15 8.67
N ALA A 109 25.53 -12.55 8.08
CA ALA A 109 26.86 -13.15 7.94
C ALA A 109 27.76 -12.97 9.18
N GLY A 110 27.58 -11.91 9.95
CA GLY A 110 28.40 -11.57 11.11
C GLY A 110 27.88 -12.24 12.37
N ARG A 111 28.68 -13.15 12.94
CA ARG A 111 28.28 -13.90 14.15
C ARG A 111 29.47 -14.21 15.05
N VAL A 112 29.18 -14.49 16.31
CA VAL A 112 30.16 -15.13 17.19
C VAL A 112 30.26 -16.60 16.78
N PRO A 113 31.47 -17.17 16.60
CA PRO A 113 31.65 -18.58 16.27
C PRO A 113 30.83 -19.50 17.19
N GLY A 114 30.18 -20.51 16.61
CA GLY A 114 29.29 -21.44 17.33
C GLY A 114 27.87 -20.93 17.62
N ARG A 115 27.55 -19.65 17.36
CA ARG A 115 26.16 -19.14 17.44
C ARG A 115 25.49 -19.15 16.07
N THR A 116 24.16 -19.21 16.02
CA THR A 116 23.39 -19.10 14.77
C THR A 116 23.05 -17.64 14.47
N SER A 117 22.83 -17.33 13.18
CA SER A 117 22.27 -16.04 12.78
C SER A 117 20.92 -15.79 13.48
N PRO A 118 20.61 -14.54 13.91
CA PRO A 118 19.29 -14.21 14.47
C PRO A 118 18.21 -14.05 13.40
N VAL A 119 18.58 -13.82 12.13
CA VAL A 119 17.66 -13.52 11.01
C VAL A 119 16.57 -14.58 10.79
N PRO A 120 16.83 -15.91 10.91
CA PRO A 120 15.79 -16.94 10.76
C PRO A 120 14.63 -16.87 11.75
N ILE A 121 14.83 -16.20 12.89
CA ILE A 121 13.76 -15.91 13.86
C ILE A 121 13.25 -14.49 13.64
N ALA A 122 14.17 -13.53 13.43
CA ALA A 122 13.81 -12.12 13.37
C ALA A 122 12.99 -11.73 12.14
N LEU A 123 13.28 -12.28 10.96
CA LEU A 123 12.54 -11.96 9.72
C LEU A 123 11.04 -12.32 9.82
N PRO A 124 10.66 -13.57 10.10
CA PRO A 124 9.24 -13.90 10.30
C PRO A 124 8.58 -13.17 11.47
N VAL A 125 9.31 -12.87 12.56
CA VAL A 125 8.76 -12.06 13.66
C VAL A 125 8.53 -10.61 13.22
N ALA A 126 9.44 -10.03 12.44
CA ALA A 126 9.29 -8.68 11.91
C ALA A 126 8.09 -8.59 10.97
N LEU A 127 7.87 -9.57 10.08
CA LEU A 127 6.69 -9.64 9.23
C LEU A 127 5.38 -9.72 10.04
N ALA A 128 5.39 -10.46 11.16
CA ALA A 128 4.23 -10.50 12.05
C ALA A 128 3.99 -9.18 12.78
N ILE A 129 5.05 -8.51 13.23
CA ILE A 129 4.95 -7.20 13.90
C ILE A 129 4.50 -6.14 12.90
N ASP A 130 5.00 -6.15 11.67
CA ASP A 130 4.58 -5.24 10.60
C ASP A 130 3.06 -5.31 10.35
N LEU A 131 2.51 -6.52 10.21
CA LEU A 131 1.05 -6.74 10.13
C LEU A 131 0.31 -6.16 11.35
N VAL A 132 0.85 -6.39 12.56
CA VAL A 132 0.28 -5.89 13.81
C VAL A 132 0.27 -4.37 13.85
N LEU A 133 1.35 -3.72 13.40
CA LEU A 133 1.44 -2.26 13.33
C LEU A 133 0.47 -1.69 12.30
N ARG A 134 0.41 -2.26 11.09
CA ARG A 134 -0.59 -1.89 10.07
C ARG A 134 -2.02 -2.02 10.62
N SER A 135 -2.30 -3.05 11.41
CA SER A 135 -3.62 -3.22 12.03
C SER A 135 -3.90 -2.22 13.15
N ALA A 136 -2.91 -1.91 13.99
CA ALA A 136 -3.04 -0.99 15.12
C ALA A 136 -3.23 0.47 14.68
N PHE A 137 -2.69 0.86 13.52
CA PHE A 137 -2.72 2.23 13.00
C PHE A 137 -3.69 2.39 11.82
N ALA A 138 -4.69 1.50 11.68
CA ALA A 138 -5.66 1.55 10.59
C ALA A 138 -4.99 1.71 9.20
N THR A 139 -3.92 0.96 8.98
CA THR A 139 -3.03 0.94 7.80
C THR A 139 -2.20 2.19 7.56
N VAL A 140 -2.34 3.23 8.38
CA VAL A 140 -1.48 4.42 8.31
C VAL A 140 -0.08 4.06 8.83
N PRO A 141 0.99 4.27 8.05
CA PRO A 141 2.36 4.04 8.52
C PRO A 141 2.67 4.89 9.75
N ILE A 142 3.42 4.33 10.70
CA ILE A 142 3.83 5.06 11.92
C ILE A 142 4.59 6.34 11.55
N VAL A 143 5.42 6.29 10.50
CA VAL A 143 6.20 7.45 10.04
C VAL A 143 5.31 8.58 9.49
N ALA A 144 4.11 8.24 9.01
CA ALA A 144 3.10 9.17 8.50
C ALA A 144 2.13 9.67 9.60
N ALA A 145 1.95 8.91 10.68
CA ALA A 145 1.12 9.29 11.85
C ALA A 145 1.57 10.64 12.45
N PRO A 146 0.72 11.42 13.14
CA PRO A 146 1.07 12.77 13.60
C PRO A 146 2.45 12.88 14.29
N ILE A 147 3.24 13.90 13.95
CA ILE A 147 4.62 14.09 14.43
C ILE A 147 4.78 13.91 15.96
N PRO A 148 3.89 14.46 16.82
CA PRO A 148 3.99 14.29 18.27
C PRO A 148 3.87 12.84 18.76
N LEU A 149 3.30 11.95 17.94
CA LEU A 149 3.20 10.52 18.18
C LEU A 149 4.33 9.74 17.48
N ALA A 150 4.56 10.02 16.20
CA ALA A 150 5.49 9.26 15.37
C ALA A 150 6.95 9.41 15.84
N VAL A 151 7.42 10.64 16.07
CA VAL A 151 8.83 10.89 16.40
C VAL A 151 9.25 10.19 17.71
N PRO A 152 8.49 10.29 18.82
CA PRO A 152 8.85 9.56 20.04
C PRO A 152 8.88 8.04 19.86
N LEU A 153 7.91 7.47 19.13
CA LEU A 153 7.85 6.03 18.88
C LEU A 153 9.05 5.54 18.07
N VAL A 154 9.37 6.23 16.97
CA VAL A 154 10.52 5.90 16.12
C VAL A 154 11.83 6.12 16.87
N LEU A 155 11.93 7.15 17.70
CA LEU A 155 13.11 7.40 18.54
C LEU A 155 13.33 6.29 19.55
N VAL A 156 12.28 5.86 20.26
CA VAL A 156 12.38 4.73 21.20
C VAL A 156 12.78 3.46 20.46
N ALA A 157 12.17 3.17 19.31
CA ALA A 157 12.54 2.02 18.49
C ALA A 157 14.00 2.09 18.02
N ALA A 158 14.48 3.28 17.61
CA ALA A 158 15.85 3.52 17.17
C ALA A 158 16.85 3.33 18.32
N LEU A 159 16.54 3.85 19.51
CA LEU A 159 17.38 3.65 20.70
C LEU A 159 17.44 2.19 21.12
N LEU A 160 16.30 1.47 21.11
CA LEU A 160 16.26 0.03 21.40
C LEU A 160 17.02 -0.79 20.37
N PHE A 161 16.92 -0.42 19.08
CA PHE A 161 17.67 -1.05 18.00
C PHE A 161 19.17 -0.87 18.20
N LEU A 162 19.65 0.36 18.42
CA LEU A 162 21.06 0.65 18.62
C LEU A 162 21.61 0.02 19.91
N ALA A 163 20.87 0.10 21.02
CA ALA A 163 21.22 -0.53 22.28
C ALA A 163 21.28 -2.07 22.15
N GLY A 164 20.33 -2.65 21.41
CA GLY A 164 20.35 -4.06 21.04
C GLY A 164 21.60 -4.43 20.24
N GLY A 165 22.02 -3.59 19.30
CA GLY A 165 23.29 -3.75 18.57
C GLY A 165 24.49 -3.77 19.51
N ILE A 166 24.61 -2.78 20.41
CA ILE A 166 25.70 -2.68 21.39
C ILE A 166 25.76 -3.92 22.30
N ALA A 167 24.60 -4.38 22.79
CA ALA A 167 24.51 -5.52 23.69
C ALA A 167 24.82 -6.87 23.02
N THR A 168 24.77 -6.94 21.69
CA THR A 168 24.85 -8.20 20.93
C THR A 168 26.13 -8.35 20.14
N LEU A 169 26.70 -7.23 19.68
CA LEU A 169 27.93 -7.15 18.91
C LEU A 169 29.13 -7.04 19.88
N GLY A 170 29.40 -8.13 20.60
CA GLY A 170 30.56 -8.26 21.49
C GLY A 170 31.87 -8.51 20.73
N ASP A 171 32.97 -8.61 21.47
CA ASP A 171 34.28 -8.96 20.90
C ASP A 171 34.27 -10.39 20.34
N GLY A 172 35.00 -10.61 19.23
CA GLY A 172 35.07 -11.93 18.57
C GLY A 172 34.01 -12.20 17.50
N LEU A 173 33.30 -11.18 17.02
CA LEU A 173 32.43 -11.31 15.84
C LEU A 173 33.28 -11.65 14.60
N ALA A 174 32.92 -12.71 13.90
CA ALA A 174 33.58 -13.20 12.69
C ALA A 174 32.59 -13.35 11.54
N TRP A 175 33.11 -13.41 10.32
CA TRP A 175 32.28 -13.69 9.14
C TRP A 175 31.97 -15.17 9.03
N ALA A 176 30.77 -15.45 8.54
CA ALA A 176 30.31 -16.79 8.23
C ALA A 176 29.62 -16.83 6.87
N SER A 177 29.57 -18.02 6.29
CA SER A 177 28.98 -18.26 4.98
C SER A 177 28.06 -19.47 5.00
N SER A 178 26.94 -19.34 4.30
CA SER A 178 25.96 -20.41 4.07
C SER A 178 26.25 -21.25 2.82
N GLY A 179 27.41 -21.03 2.17
CA GLY A 179 27.78 -21.64 0.90
C GLY A 179 26.89 -21.20 -0.28
N PRO A 180 27.12 -21.73 -1.49
CA PRO A 180 26.37 -21.32 -2.69
C PRO A 180 24.86 -21.58 -2.62
N ARG A 181 24.45 -22.74 -2.06
CA ARG A 181 23.02 -23.07 -1.88
C ARG A 181 22.35 -22.14 -0.87
N GLY A 182 23.05 -21.75 0.20
CA GLY A 182 22.55 -20.75 1.12
C GLY A 182 22.47 -19.36 0.47
N GLY A 183 23.46 -18.98 -0.34
CA GLY A 183 23.41 -17.75 -1.13
C GLY A 183 22.19 -17.68 -2.07
N LEU A 184 21.86 -18.78 -2.75
CA LEU A 184 20.63 -18.89 -3.56
C LEU A 184 19.37 -18.74 -2.70
N ALA A 185 19.34 -19.34 -1.51
CA ALA A 185 18.21 -19.19 -0.59
C ALA A 185 18.02 -17.73 -0.14
N LEU A 186 19.10 -17.00 0.12
CA LEU A 186 19.04 -15.57 0.45
C LEU A 186 18.55 -14.72 -0.73
N ALA A 187 18.83 -15.11 -1.97
CA ALA A 187 18.31 -14.44 -3.17
C ALA A 187 16.79 -14.56 -3.35
N ALA A 188 16.15 -15.53 -2.69
CA ALA A 188 14.69 -15.63 -2.69
C ALA A 188 14.01 -14.75 -1.62
N VAL A 189 14.77 -14.09 -0.72
CA VAL A 189 14.17 -13.24 0.33
C VAL A 189 13.49 -12.01 -0.25
N GLY A 190 14.12 -11.29 -1.19
CA GLY A 190 13.49 -10.15 -1.86
C GLY A 190 12.19 -10.51 -2.59
N PRO A 191 12.19 -11.52 -3.49
CA PRO A 191 10.98 -12.05 -4.11
C PRO A 191 9.90 -12.50 -3.12
N LEU A 192 10.27 -13.11 -2.00
CA LEU A 192 9.33 -13.49 -0.94
C LEU A 192 8.66 -12.26 -0.33
N LEU A 193 9.42 -11.18 -0.07
CA LEU A 193 8.86 -9.93 0.45
C LEU A 193 7.90 -9.29 -0.55
N LEU A 194 8.21 -9.29 -1.85
CA LEU A 194 7.27 -8.80 -2.86
C LEU A 194 5.96 -9.60 -2.86
N ALA A 195 6.05 -10.93 -2.78
CA ALA A 195 4.89 -11.81 -2.72
C ALA A 195 4.08 -11.62 -1.42
N ALA A 196 4.75 -11.25 -0.33
CA ALA A 196 4.12 -10.90 0.94
C ALA A 196 3.35 -9.57 0.81
N GLU A 197 3.99 -8.49 0.35
CA GLU A 197 3.39 -7.15 0.27
C GLU A 197 2.26 -7.05 -0.77
N THR A 198 2.31 -7.85 -1.85
CA THR A 198 1.26 -7.86 -2.90
C THR A 198 0.17 -8.92 -2.69
N GLY A 199 0.23 -9.66 -1.57
CA GLY A 199 -0.76 -10.69 -1.28
C GLY A 199 -0.65 -11.30 0.10
N GLY A 200 0.44 -12.03 0.37
CA GLY A 200 0.54 -12.90 1.56
C GLY A 200 0.40 -12.19 2.90
N LEU A 201 0.65 -10.88 2.97
CA LEU A 201 0.47 -10.03 4.16
C LEU A 201 -0.41 -8.80 3.86
N ASN A 202 -1.09 -8.77 2.72
CA ASN A 202 -1.89 -7.64 2.27
C ASN A 202 -3.37 -7.87 2.61
N GLY A 203 -3.85 -7.21 3.67
CA GLY A 203 -5.23 -7.35 4.13
C GLY A 203 -6.27 -6.85 3.12
N ALA A 204 -6.00 -5.75 2.42
CA ALA A 204 -6.92 -5.22 1.40
C ALA A 204 -7.06 -6.20 0.23
N GLN A 205 -5.94 -6.72 -0.29
CA GLN A 205 -5.94 -7.74 -1.34
C GLN A 205 -6.66 -9.02 -0.90
N ALA A 206 -6.40 -9.49 0.33
CA ALA A 206 -7.09 -10.65 0.89
C ALA A 206 -8.61 -10.47 0.91
N ALA A 207 -9.07 -9.30 1.36
CA ALA A 207 -10.49 -8.98 1.42
C ALA A 207 -11.11 -8.89 0.02
N ILE A 208 -10.49 -8.16 -0.90
CA ILE A 208 -11.01 -7.94 -2.26
C ILE A 208 -11.06 -9.26 -3.05
N ALA A 209 -10.00 -10.07 -2.96
CA ALA A 209 -9.98 -11.40 -3.57
C ALA A 209 -11.05 -12.33 -2.98
N GLY A 210 -11.41 -12.14 -1.71
CA GLY A 210 -12.50 -12.83 -1.01
C GLY A 210 -13.91 -12.34 -1.37
N GLY A 211 -14.03 -11.32 -2.24
CA GLY A 211 -15.30 -10.71 -2.61
C GLY A 211 -15.81 -9.64 -1.63
N LEU A 212 -14.96 -9.18 -0.70
CA LEU A 212 -15.26 -8.09 0.22
C LEU A 212 -14.67 -6.76 -0.28
N GLY A 213 -15.05 -5.65 0.35
CA GLY A 213 -14.37 -4.37 0.16
C GLY A 213 -14.65 -3.65 -1.16
N ARG A 214 -15.59 -4.14 -1.97
CA ARG A 214 -16.13 -3.35 -3.09
C ARG A 214 -17.35 -2.54 -2.69
N ASP A 215 -18.12 -3.00 -1.71
CA ASP A 215 -19.41 -2.43 -1.31
C ASP A 215 -19.50 -2.33 0.23
N GLY A 216 -18.74 -1.39 0.81
CA GLY A 216 -18.80 -1.04 2.23
C GLY A 216 -18.12 -2.02 3.19
N GLY A 217 -18.20 -1.67 4.48
CA GLY A 217 -17.73 -2.48 5.60
C GLY A 217 -16.21 -2.42 5.86
N PRO A 218 -15.77 -2.92 7.04
CA PRO A 218 -14.38 -2.95 7.48
C PRO A 218 -13.57 -4.07 6.79
N SER A 219 -13.63 -4.10 5.46
CA SER A 219 -13.13 -5.22 4.64
C SER A 219 -11.64 -5.46 4.83
N THR A 220 -10.82 -4.41 4.85
CA THR A 220 -9.38 -4.52 5.08
C THR A 220 -9.06 -5.05 6.47
N GLN A 221 -9.80 -4.65 7.50
CA GLN A 221 -9.63 -5.18 8.86
C GLN A 221 -10.00 -6.67 8.92
N ILE A 222 -11.04 -7.10 8.20
CA ILE A 222 -11.36 -8.54 8.04
C ILE A 222 -10.20 -9.26 7.36
N GLY A 223 -9.66 -8.71 6.26
CA GLY A 223 -8.53 -9.28 5.56
C GLY A 223 -7.26 -9.37 6.42
N LEU A 224 -6.94 -8.33 7.18
CA LEU A 224 -5.82 -8.30 8.15
C LEU A 224 -5.97 -9.36 9.23
N LEU A 225 -7.19 -9.59 9.74
CA LEU A 225 -7.46 -10.65 10.70
C LEU A 225 -7.24 -12.05 10.09
N ILE A 226 -7.71 -12.28 8.86
CA ILE A 226 -7.51 -13.55 8.15
C ILE A 226 -6.02 -13.82 7.90
N VAL A 227 -5.29 -12.82 7.41
CA VAL A 227 -3.83 -12.87 7.26
C VAL A 227 -3.17 -13.15 8.62
N GLY A 228 -3.63 -12.50 9.69
CA GLY A 228 -3.18 -12.69 11.07
C GLY A 228 -3.34 -14.12 11.59
N VAL A 229 -4.47 -14.78 11.28
CA VAL A 229 -4.67 -16.21 11.54
C VAL A 229 -3.64 -17.06 10.80
N GLY A 230 -3.32 -16.71 9.56
CA GLY A 230 -2.26 -17.36 8.79
C GLY A 230 -0.87 -17.20 9.41
N VAL A 231 -0.51 -15.97 9.82
CA VAL A 231 0.74 -15.69 10.53
C VAL A 231 0.84 -16.51 11.83
N ALA A 232 -0.25 -16.58 12.60
CA ALA A 232 -0.34 -17.41 13.81
C ALA A 232 -0.13 -18.90 13.50
N ALA A 233 -0.74 -19.42 12.44
CA ALA A 233 -0.55 -20.80 12.01
C ALA A 233 0.91 -21.08 11.62
N GLY A 234 1.56 -20.17 10.88
CA GLY A 234 2.99 -20.26 10.54
C GLY A 234 3.88 -20.30 11.79
N ALA A 235 3.62 -19.44 12.78
CA ALA A 235 4.33 -19.43 14.06
C ALA A 235 4.19 -20.75 14.83
N ILE A 236 2.99 -21.34 14.85
CA ILE A 236 2.72 -22.65 15.50
C ILE A 236 3.50 -23.77 14.80
N VAL A 237 3.53 -23.78 13.46
CA VAL A 237 4.31 -24.74 12.66
C VAL A 237 5.80 -24.67 13.03
N LEU A 238 6.36 -23.46 13.14
CA LEU A 238 7.76 -23.23 13.53
C LEU A 238 8.07 -23.65 14.98
N ALA A 239 7.10 -23.52 15.89
CA ALA A 239 7.25 -24.00 17.27
C ALA A 239 7.23 -25.53 17.37
N ARG A 240 6.38 -26.19 16.58
CA ARG A 240 6.24 -27.66 16.59
C ARG A 240 7.32 -28.40 15.80
N GLY A 241 8.07 -27.70 14.95
CA GLY A 241 9.13 -28.30 14.15
C GLY A 241 8.62 -29.32 13.13
N LEU A 242 7.40 -29.10 12.61
CA LEU A 242 6.77 -29.90 11.55
C LEU A 242 7.59 -29.82 10.23
N PRO A 243 7.33 -30.70 9.22
CA PRO A 243 7.99 -30.63 7.91
C PRO A 243 7.62 -29.33 7.16
N ALA A 244 8.30 -28.25 7.51
CA ALA A 244 7.81 -26.92 7.20
C ALA A 244 8.15 -26.44 5.79
N ARG A 245 9.21 -26.95 5.14
CA ARG A 245 9.58 -26.51 3.78
C ARG A 245 8.56 -26.93 2.70
N PRO A 246 8.17 -28.23 2.58
CA PRO A 246 7.14 -28.62 1.62
C PRO A 246 5.78 -27.99 1.96
N ALA A 247 5.46 -27.85 3.25
CA ALA A 247 4.25 -27.17 3.69
C ALA A 247 4.25 -25.68 3.27
N ALA A 248 5.37 -24.97 3.43
CA ALA A 248 5.50 -23.58 3.00
C ALA A 248 5.37 -23.44 1.48
N ALA A 249 6.06 -24.31 0.71
CA ALA A 249 5.96 -24.34 -0.74
C ALA A 249 4.50 -24.55 -1.19
N ALA A 250 3.82 -25.57 -0.64
CA ALA A 250 2.42 -25.85 -0.96
C ALA A 250 1.49 -24.70 -0.56
N ALA A 251 1.68 -24.13 0.63
CA ALA A 251 0.86 -23.04 1.14
C ALA A 251 1.04 -21.74 0.33
N ILE A 252 2.26 -21.43 -0.11
CA ILE A 252 2.54 -20.31 -1.01
C ILE A 252 1.92 -20.56 -2.38
N THR A 253 2.13 -21.75 -2.97
CA THR A 253 1.56 -22.07 -4.29
C THR A 253 0.05 -21.99 -4.29
N VAL A 254 -0.62 -22.77 -3.42
CA VAL A 254 -2.09 -22.80 -3.37
C VAL A 254 -2.65 -21.44 -2.93
N GLY A 255 -2.04 -20.83 -1.92
CA GLY A 255 -2.45 -19.53 -1.38
C GLY A 255 -2.39 -18.42 -2.42
N ALA A 256 -1.24 -18.23 -3.08
CA ALA A 256 -1.08 -17.24 -4.14
C ALA A 256 -1.99 -17.52 -5.34
N THR A 257 -2.08 -18.79 -5.77
CA THR A 257 -2.94 -19.23 -6.89
C THR A 257 -4.39 -18.82 -6.67
N LEU A 258 -4.99 -19.22 -5.56
CA LEU A 258 -6.40 -18.95 -5.30
C LEU A 258 -6.67 -17.46 -5.04
N LEU A 259 -5.75 -16.77 -4.34
CA LEU A 259 -5.87 -15.35 -4.05
C LEU A 259 -5.88 -14.52 -5.33
N TRP A 260 -4.86 -14.63 -6.17
CA TRP A 260 -4.74 -13.77 -7.36
C TRP A 260 -5.69 -14.18 -8.51
N LEU A 261 -6.21 -15.41 -8.50
CA LEU A 261 -7.33 -15.82 -9.38
C LEU A 261 -8.70 -15.39 -8.86
N HIS A 262 -8.79 -14.76 -7.69
CA HIS A 262 -10.04 -14.27 -7.10
C HIS A 262 -11.09 -15.39 -6.93
N VAL A 263 -10.67 -16.57 -6.45
CA VAL A 263 -11.58 -17.70 -6.25
C VAL A 263 -12.41 -17.47 -4.97
N PRO A 264 -13.67 -16.99 -5.04
CA PRO A 264 -14.33 -16.18 -4.01
C PRO A 264 -14.06 -16.58 -2.54
N VAL A 265 -14.98 -17.27 -1.85
CA VAL A 265 -14.84 -17.64 -0.42
C VAL A 265 -13.52 -18.38 -0.13
N LEU A 266 -12.94 -19.06 -1.13
CA LEU A 266 -11.66 -19.76 -1.00
C LEU A 266 -10.46 -18.80 -0.90
N SER A 267 -10.52 -17.59 -1.48
CA SER A 267 -9.45 -16.59 -1.41
C SER A 267 -9.13 -16.16 0.01
N LEU A 268 -10.12 -16.12 0.93
CA LEU A 268 -9.87 -15.80 2.34
C LEU A 268 -9.06 -16.90 3.01
N ALA A 269 -9.46 -18.17 2.85
CA ALA A 269 -8.70 -19.29 3.38
C ALA A 269 -7.30 -19.38 2.71
N ALA A 270 -7.22 -19.06 1.42
CA ALA A 270 -5.98 -18.99 0.66
C ALA A 270 -5.05 -17.88 1.16
N ALA A 271 -5.58 -16.72 1.55
CA ALA A 271 -4.79 -15.63 2.15
C ALA A 271 -4.15 -16.08 3.47
N ALA A 272 -4.91 -16.76 4.33
CA ALA A 272 -4.36 -17.32 5.57
C ALA A 272 -3.28 -18.39 5.29
N ALA A 273 -3.50 -19.27 4.32
CA ALA A 273 -2.50 -20.25 3.91
C ALA A 273 -1.25 -19.58 3.35
N PHE A 274 -1.41 -18.57 2.50
CA PHE A 274 -0.30 -17.82 1.91
C PHE A 274 0.52 -17.12 3.00
N ALA A 275 -0.12 -16.42 3.94
CA ALA A 275 0.53 -15.77 5.08
C ALA A 275 1.33 -16.77 5.93
N ALA A 276 0.75 -17.94 6.23
CA ALA A 276 1.45 -19.02 6.94
C ALA A 276 2.68 -19.49 6.17
N GLY A 277 2.53 -19.68 4.86
CA GLY A 277 3.60 -20.05 3.94
C GLY A 277 4.73 -19.04 3.92
N VAL A 278 4.41 -17.74 3.88
CA VAL A 278 5.39 -16.63 3.93
C VAL A 278 6.20 -16.66 5.22
N VAL A 279 5.55 -16.79 6.38
CA VAL A 279 6.23 -16.86 7.69
C VAL A 279 7.19 -18.04 7.76
N ILE A 280 6.77 -19.21 7.27
CA ILE A 280 7.61 -20.41 7.27
C ILE A 280 8.76 -20.28 6.26
N ALA A 281 8.50 -19.76 5.06
CA ALA A 281 9.51 -19.55 4.02
C ALA A 281 10.57 -18.53 4.46
N ALA A 282 10.17 -17.45 5.14
CA ALA A 282 11.09 -16.46 5.69
C ALA A 282 12.12 -17.09 6.65
N ALA A 283 11.67 -17.98 7.53
CA ALA A 283 12.57 -18.77 8.38
C ALA A 283 13.43 -19.75 7.55
N ALA A 284 12.82 -20.45 6.59
CA ALA A 284 13.50 -21.47 5.81
C ALA A 284 14.63 -20.95 4.93
N LEU A 285 14.40 -19.86 4.19
CA LEU A 285 15.35 -19.26 3.26
C LEU A 285 16.59 -18.70 3.95
N THR A 286 16.47 -18.34 5.22
CA THR A 286 17.57 -17.75 6.00
C THR A 286 18.23 -18.75 6.96
N SER A 287 17.70 -19.98 7.09
CA SER A 287 18.16 -21.01 8.04
C SER A 287 19.33 -21.90 7.58
N ALA A 288 19.95 -21.58 6.44
CA ALA A 288 21.04 -22.40 5.92
C ALA A 288 22.20 -22.51 6.93
N PRO A 289 22.82 -23.69 7.11
CA PRO A 289 23.95 -23.84 8.02
C PRO A 289 25.10 -22.93 7.60
N GLN A 290 25.73 -22.30 8.58
CA GLN A 290 26.83 -21.37 8.35
C GLN A 290 28.15 -21.94 8.88
N THR A 291 29.21 -21.82 8.08
CA THR A 291 30.59 -22.10 8.48
C THR A 291 31.40 -20.83 8.52
N ASP A 292 32.53 -20.84 9.22
CA ASP A 292 33.39 -19.66 9.31
C ASP A 292 33.94 -19.29 7.93
N ALA A 293 34.06 -17.99 7.67
CA ALA A 293 34.44 -17.43 6.39
C ALA A 293 35.37 -16.23 6.58
N ARG A 294 36.13 -15.90 5.53
CA ARG A 294 36.99 -14.71 5.52
C ARG A 294 36.25 -13.42 5.16
N SER A 295 35.06 -13.54 4.57
CA SER A 295 34.30 -12.41 4.02
C SER A 295 32.80 -12.75 3.97
N PRO A 296 31.90 -11.75 4.09
CA PRO A 296 30.46 -11.95 4.01
C PRO A 296 29.92 -12.02 2.56
N TRP A 297 30.79 -12.04 1.55
CA TRP A 297 30.41 -11.80 0.15
C TRP A 297 29.24 -12.66 -0.36
N LEU A 298 29.16 -13.94 0.00
CA LEU A 298 28.06 -14.82 -0.44
C LEU A 298 26.70 -14.37 0.12
N ALA A 299 26.67 -13.89 1.37
CA ALA A 299 25.45 -13.37 1.96
C ALA A 299 25.06 -12.04 1.32
N VAL A 300 26.04 -11.14 1.11
CA VAL A 300 25.80 -9.86 0.44
C VAL A 300 25.26 -10.09 -0.96
N VAL A 301 25.96 -10.86 -1.80
CA VAL A 301 25.53 -11.15 -3.17
C VAL A 301 24.16 -11.83 -3.20
N GLY A 302 23.92 -12.81 -2.32
CA GLY A 302 22.62 -13.48 -2.22
C GLY A 302 21.48 -12.49 -1.97
N PHE A 303 21.56 -11.71 -0.89
CA PHE A 303 20.54 -10.70 -0.60
C PHE A 303 20.44 -9.64 -1.70
N SER A 304 21.55 -9.11 -2.20
CA SER A 304 21.57 -8.10 -3.27
C SER A 304 20.87 -8.56 -4.54
N LEU A 305 21.10 -9.80 -4.98
CA LEU A 305 20.38 -10.37 -6.12
C LEU A 305 18.88 -10.47 -5.84
N GLY A 306 18.50 -10.85 -4.62
CA GLY A 306 17.10 -10.86 -4.21
C GLY A 306 16.48 -9.46 -4.25
N TRP A 307 17.19 -8.43 -3.80
CA TRP A 307 16.74 -7.05 -3.88
C TRP A 307 16.57 -6.55 -5.31
N MET A 308 17.48 -6.93 -6.21
CA MET A 308 17.37 -6.59 -7.64
C MET A 308 16.15 -7.29 -8.28
N LEU A 309 15.87 -8.54 -7.91
CA LEU A 309 14.65 -9.25 -8.33
C LEU A 309 13.38 -8.61 -7.75
N PHE A 310 13.42 -8.16 -6.49
CA PHE A 310 12.32 -7.42 -5.86
C PHE A 310 12.03 -6.13 -6.64
N VAL A 311 13.05 -5.33 -6.96
CA VAL A 311 12.87 -4.08 -7.73
C VAL A 311 12.37 -4.36 -9.13
N ALA A 312 12.96 -5.33 -9.83
CA ALA A 312 12.51 -5.70 -11.18
C ALA A 312 11.05 -6.16 -11.17
N GLY A 313 10.67 -7.00 -10.21
CA GLY A 313 9.30 -7.47 -10.04
C GLY A 313 8.32 -6.36 -9.70
N THR A 314 8.68 -5.50 -8.75
CA THR A 314 7.89 -4.32 -8.36
C THR A 314 7.68 -3.42 -9.56
N PHE A 315 8.75 -3.06 -10.26
CA PHE A 315 8.68 -2.18 -11.41
C PHE A 315 7.84 -2.77 -12.54
N VAL A 316 8.03 -4.04 -12.90
CA VAL A 316 7.18 -4.70 -13.93
C VAL A 316 5.73 -4.78 -13.47
N HIS A 317 5.45 -5.07 -12.20
CA HIS A 317 4.09 -5.12 -11.68
C HIS A 317 3.39 -3.76 -11.80
N TYR A 318 4.01 -2.68 -11.30
CA TYR A 318 3.38 -1.37 -11.24
C TYR A 318 3.43 -0.58 -12.55
N ALA A 319 4.56 -0.62 -13.29
CA ALA A 319 4.68 0.07 -14.58
C ALA A 319 3.77 -0.51 -15.68
N TYR A 320 3.28 -1.74 -15.49
CA TYR A 320 2.32 -2.39 -16.38
C TYR A 320 0.96 -2.58 -15.67
N PHE A 321 0.57 -1.60 -14.85
CA PHE A 321 -0.77 -1.47 -14.27
C PHE A 321 -1.25 -2.73 -13.52
N ALA A 322 -0.48 -3.12 -12.50
CA ALA A 322 -0.68 -4.31 -11.68
C ALA A 322 -0.55 -5.63 -12.45
N ASN A 323 0.48 -5.74 -13.29
CA ASN A 323 0.77 -6.97 -14.05
C ASN A 323 1.09 -8.15 -13.10
N ARG A 324 0.29 -9.21 -13.18
CA ARG A 324 0.43 -10.38 -12.30
C ARG A 324 1.49 -11.39 -12.75
N GLU A 325 1.98 -11.33 -13.99
CA GLU A 325 2.94 -12.30 -14.52
C GLU A 325 4.27 -12.25 -13.79
N ALA A 326 4.75 -11.04 -13.48
CA ALA A 326 5.94 -10.83 -12.65
C ALA A 326 5.78 -11.45 -11.25
N LEU A 327 4.59 -11.30 -10.64
CA LEU A 327 4.29 -11.87 -9.33
C LEU A 327 4.28 -13.41 -9.38
N TRP A 328 3.64 -14.01 -10.40
CA TRP A 328 3.66 -15.46 -10.58
C TRP A 328 5.07 -16.01 -10.74
N LEU A 329 5.89 -15.38 -11.59
CA LEU A 329 7.24 -15.84 -11.88
C LEU A 329 8.14 -15.77 -10.65
N LEU A 330 8.10 -14.66 -9.92
CA LEU A 330 8.90 -14.48 -8.71
C LEU A 330 8.40 -15.34 -7.54
N THR A 331 7.10 -15.57 -7.42
CA THR A 331 6.54 -16.49 -6.42
C THR A 331 6.89 -17.94 -6.73
N ALA A 332 6.87 -18.35 -8.00
CA ALA A 332 7.33 -19.67 -8.42
C ALA A 332 8.82 -19.86 -8.14
N PHE A 333 9.64 -18.82 -8.37
CA PHE A 333 11.05 -18.82 -7.98
C PHE A 333 11.22 -19.05 -6.47
N VAL A 334 10.47 -18.34 -5.62
CA VAL A 334 10.47 -18.56 -4.16
C VAL A 334 10.13 -20.01 -3.82
N VAL A 335 9.06 -20.57 -4.39
CA VAL A 335 8.62 -21.95 -4.14
C VAL A 335 9.73 -22.95 -4.48
N VAL A 336 10.35 -22.82 -5.66
CA VAL A 336 11.45 -23.70 -6.09
C VAL A 336 12.64 -23.56 -5.14
N VAL A 337 13.04 -22.33 -4.80
CA VAL A 337 14.19 -22.11 -3.92
C VAL A 337 13.92 -22.61 -2.50
N VAL A 338 12.70 -22.48 -1.96
CA VAL A 338 12.31 -23.05 -0.65
C VAL A 338 12.49 -24.57 -0.64
N LEU A 339 12.13 -25.26 -1.74
CA LEU A 339 12.28 -26.71 -1.88
C LEU A 339 13.75 -27.15 -2.05
N LEU A 340 14.56 -26.32 -2.71
CA LEU A 340 15.99 -26.57 -2.96
C LEU A 340 16.91 -26.09 -1.83
N ALA A 341 16.40 -25.26 -0.91
CA ALA A 341 17.15 -24.71 0.20
C ALA A 341 17.81 -25.84 1.02
N PRO A 342 19.01 -25.62 1.59
CA PRO A 342 19.71 -26.63 2.38
C PRO A 342 18.79 -27.27 3.42
N ARG A 343 18.78 -28.61 3.52
CA ARG A 343 17.93 -29.36 4.45
C ARG A 343 18.44 -29.27 5.89
N SER A 344 18.57 -28.05 6.41
CA SER A 344 18.83 -27.80 7.83
C SER A 344 17.55 -27.88 8.65
N PRO A 345 17.61 -28.28 9.92
CA PRO A 345 16.50 -28.08 10.83
C PRO A 345 16.24 -26.57 10.98
N LEU A 346 14.97 -26.17 10.89
CA LEU A 346 14.57 -24.79 11.16
C LEU A 346 14.81 -24.47 12.65
N PRO A 347 15.05 -23.20 13.00
CA PRO A 347 15.11 -22.81 14.40
C PRO A 347 13.77 -23.10 15.05
N ARG A 348 13.75 -23.99 16.05
CA ARG A 348 12.52 -24.27 16.81
C ARG A 348 12.19 -23.05 17.65
N TRP A 349 11.05 -22.43 17.38
CA TRP A 349 10.58 -21.32 18.18
C TRP A 349 10.25 -21.80 19.58
N ARG A 350 10.57 -20.97 20.59
CA ARG A 350 10.09 -21.23 21.95
C ARG A 350 8.56 -21.13 21.93
N PRO A 351 7.82 -22.02 22.60
CA PRO A 351 6.35 -21.97 22.64
C PRO A 351 5.81 -20.59 23.05
N VAL A 352 6.48 -19.93 24.00
CA VAL A 352 6.14 -18.57 24.45
C VAL A 352 6.24 -17.53 23.33
N LEU A 353 7.27 -17.62 22.46
CA LEU A 353 7.42 -16.70 21.33
C LEU A 353 6.30 -16.92 20.31
N ALA A 354 6.03 -18.18 19.96
CA ALA A 354 4.97 -18.50 19.02
C ALA A 354 3.59 -18.11 19.55
N ALA A 355 3.32 -18.32 20.83
CA ALA A 355 2.10 -17.87 21.49
C ALA A 355 1.98 -16.33 21.48
N ALA A 356 3.06 -15.60 21.76
CA ALA A 356 3.05 -14.13 21.70
C ALA A 356 2.77 -13.62 20.28
N VAL A 357 3.46 -14.15 19.26
CA VAL A 357 3.24 -13.80 17.85
C VAL A 357 1.81 -14.13 17.42
N ALA A 358 1.33 -15.35 17.71
CA ALA A 358 -0.03 -15.77 17.36
C ALA A 358 -1.09 -14.90 18.06
N THR A 359 -0.87 -14.57 19.32
CA THR A 359 -1.80 -13.73 20.09
C THR A 359 -1.86 -12.32 19.49
N LEU A 360 -0.71 -11.67 19.29
CA LEU A 360 -0.68 -10.31 18.74
C LEU A 360 -1.24 -10.25 17.32
N ALA A 361 -0.88 -11.21 16.46
CA ALA A 361 -1.34 -11.28 15.07
C ALA A 361 -2.85 -11.55 14.95
N ILE A 362 -3.55 -11.99 16.01
CA ILE A 362 -5.00 -12.19 16.00
C ILE A 362 -5.70 -11.08 16.78
N VAL A 363 -5.26 -10.81 18.01
CA VAL A 363 -5.93 -9.89 18.93
C VAL A 363 -5.91 -8.46 18.42
N ILE A 364 -4.79 -7.99 17.84
CA ILE A 364 -4.69 -6.61 17.37
C ILE A 364 -5.57 -6.38 16.13
N PRO A 365 -5.54 -7.22 15.07
CA PRO A 365 -6.50 -7.10 13.97
C PRO A 365 -7.96 -7.28 14.40
N ALA A 366 -8.24 -8.20 15.32
CA ALA A 366 -9.61 -8.39 15.85
C ALA A 366 -10.10 -7.15 16.62
N ALA A 367 -9.24 -6.55 17.45
CA ALA A 367 -9.56 -5.29 18.11
C ALA A 367 -9.78 -4.17 17.08
N GLY A 368 -8.90 -4.05 16.07
CA GLY A 368 -9.07 -3.09 14.98
C GLY A 368 -10.41 -3.23 14.26
N LEU A 369 -10.83 -4.47 13.97
CA LEU A 369 -12.15 -4.77 13.39
C LEU A 369 -13.31 -4.34 14.29
N LEU A 370 -13.22 -4.63 15.59
CA LEU A 370 -14.27 -4.29 16.57
C LEU A 370 -14.37 -2.79 16.86
N LEU A 371 -13.29 -2.05 16.61
CA LEU A 371 -13.23 -0.60 16.82
C LEU A 371 -13.68 0.21 15.60
N VAL A 372 -13.92 -0.43 14.43
CA VAL A 372 -14.46 0.29 13.28
C VAL A 372 -15.91 0.70 13.58
N PRO A 373 -16.23 2.00 13.61
CA PRO A 373 -17.59 2.44 13.86
C PRO A 373 -18.51 1.94 12.74
N ALA A 374 -19.70 1.47 13.11
CA ALA A 374 -20.72 1.16 12.13
C ALA A 374 -21.15 2.45 11.42
N ALA A 375 -21.18 2.43 10.09
CA ALA A 375 -21.73 3.54 9.33
C ALA A 375 -23.21 3.68 9.66
N ALA A 376 -23.63 4.90 10.01
CA ALA A 376 -25.03 5.22 10.20
C ALA A 376 -25.63 5.49 8.81
N ILE A 377 -26.66 4.72 8.46
CA ILE A 377 -27.45 5.00 7.25
C ILE A 377 -28.54 5.98 7.65
N GLU A 378 -28.50 7.16 7.07
CA GLU A 378 -29.46 8.24 7.28
C GLU A 378 -30.51 8.25 6.15
N HIS A 379 -31.69 8.79 6.43
CA HIS A 379 -32.67 9.07 5.39
C HIS A 379 -32.25 10.32 4.62
N ALA A 380 -32.18 10.21 3.30
CA ALA A 380 -31.80 11.32 2.45
C ALA A 380 -32.84 12.45 2.48
N PRO A 381 -32.46 13.69 2.87
CA PRO A 381 -33.34 14.85 2.73
C PRO A 381 -33.51 15.26 1.26
N VAL A 382 -34.50 16.11 0.98
CA VAL A 382 -34.73 16.67 -0.37
C VAL A 382 -33.54 17.51 -0.84
N SER A 383 -32.79 18.12 0.08
CA SER A 383 -31.54 18.80 -0.18
C SER A 383 -30.39 18.28 0.67
N PHE A 384 -29.26 17.97 0.04
CA PHE A 384 -28.08 17.37 0.64
C PHE A 384 -26.80 17.87 -0.04
N ARG A 385 -25.66 17.67 0.61
CA ARG A 385 -24.36 18.14 0.13
C ARG A 385 -23.61 17.06 -0.63
N VAL A 386 -23.11 17.41 -1.81
CA VAL A 386 -22.24 16.56 -2.64
C VAL A 386 -20.87 17.21 -2.74
N MET A 387 -19.82 16.41 -2.54
CA MET A 387 -18.43 16.81 -2.74
C MET A 387 -17.75 15.85 -3.71
N THR A 388 -17.02 16.38 -4.70
CA THR A 388 -16.03 15.60 -5.47
C THR A 388 -14.62 16.00 -5.06
N TYR A 389 -13.71 15.03 -4.96
CA TYR A 389 -12.34 15.29 -4.56
C TYR A 389 -11.38 14.18 -5.05
N ASN A 390 -10.43 14.54 -5.92
CA ASN A 390 -9.24 13.71 -6.14
C ASN A 390 -8.39 13.74 -4.86
N VAL A 391 -8.10 12.59 -4.25
CA VAL A 391 -7.39 12.51 -2.96
C VAL A 391 -5.91 12.19 -3.09
N HIS A 392 -5.37 12.20 -4.31
CA HIS A 392 -3.94 12.02 -4.60
C HIS A 392 -3.33 10.83 -3.84
N GLN A 393 -4.05 9.71 -3.82
CA GLN A 393 -3.63 8.48 -3.13
C GLN A 393 -3.32 8.64 -1.64
N GLY A 394 -3.78 9.72 -0.99
CA GLY A 394 -3.50 10.04 0.41
C GLY A 394 -2.31 10.98 0.64
N PHE A 395 -1.77 11.60 -0.41
CA PHE A 395 -0.65 12.54 -0.35
C PHE A 395 -1.12 13.99 -0.53
N ASP A 396 -0.34 14.94 -0.03
CA ASP A 396 -0.59 16.36 -0.23
C ASP A 396 -0.05 16.92 -1.54
N VAL A 397 -0.22 18.22 -1.75
CA VAL A 397 0.34 18.95 -2.91
C VAL A 397 1.88 18.90 -2.96
N GLY A 398 2.55 18.56 -1.85
CA GLY A 398 4.00 18.43 -1.76
C GLY A 398 4.47 16.97 -1.73
N ASP A 399 3.65 16.02 -2.20
CA ASP A 399 3.96 14.60 -2.26
C ASP A 399 4.27 13.95 -0.90
N ILE A 400 3.74 14.50 0.20
CA ILE A 400 3.92 13.99 1.57
C ILE A 400 2.62 13.33 2.05
N PRO A 401 2.68 12.16 2.74
CA PRO A 401 1.48 11.52 3.30
C PRO A 401 0.66 12.47 4.18
N ALA A 402 -0.62 12.64 3.85
CA ALA A 402 -1.49 13.68 4.42
C ALA A 402 -2.93 13.21 4.69
N LEU A 403 -3.14 11.92 4.83
CA LEU A 403 -4.46 11.30 4.97
C LEU A 403 -5.32 11.89 6.11
N ASP A 404 -4.71 12.28 7.23
CA ASP A 404 -5.41 12.99 8.31
C ASP A 404 -5.95 14.36 7.88
N ARG A 405 -5.15 15.13 7.11
CA ARG A 405 -5.56 16.44 6.61
C ARG A 405 -6.63 16.32 5.54
N ILE A 406 -6.57 15.29 4.69
CA ILE A 406 -7.63 14.98 3.72
C ILE A 406 -8.93 14.69 4.46
N ALA A 407 -8.87 13.81 5.48
CA ALA A 407 -10.03 13.50 6.31
C ALA A 407 -10.57 14.72 7.05
N ASP A 408 -9.70 15.60 7.56
CA ASP A 408 -10.10 16.86 8.19
C ASP A 408 -10.77 17.80 7.17
N THR A 409 -10.18 18.03 6.00
CA THR A 409 -10.77 18.85 4.92
C THR A 409 -12.19 18.38 4.59
N ILE A 410 -12.37 17.07 4.37
CA ILE A 410 -13.70 16.50 4.08
C ILE A 410 -14.65 16.64 5.29
N SER A 411 -14.16 16.45 6.51
CA SER A 411 -14.97 16.55 7.73
C SER A 411 -15.46 17.98 7.99
N HIS A 412 -14.68 19.00 7.62
CA HIS A 412 -15.10 20.40 7.69
C HIS A 412 -16.26 20.68 6.72
N GLU A 413 -16.20 20.09 5.53
CA GLU A 413 -17.26 20.24 4.53
C GLU A 413 -18.50 19.39 4.78
N ARG A 414 -18.40 18.33 5.58
CA ARG A 414 -19.55 17.47 5.97
C ARG A 414 -20.42 17.04 4.77
N PRO A 415 -19.85 16.47 3.69
CA PRO A 415 -20.66 15.98 2.59
C PRO A 415 -21.55 14.82 3.03
N ASP A 416 -22.74 14.74 2.43
CA ASP A 416 -23.65 13.61 2.57
C ASP A 416 -23.34 12.52 1.54
N VAL A 417 -22.87 12.95 0.37
CA VAL A 417 -22.28 12.10 -0.65
C VAL A 417 -20.92 12.65 -1.03
N LEU A 418 -19.88 11.84 -0.87
CA LEU A 418 -18.51 12.16 -1.23
C LEU A 418 -18.10 11.27 -2.40
N VAL A 419 -17.48 11.88 -3.39
CA VAL A 419 -17.12 11.24 -4.64
C VAL A 419 -15.62 11.42 -4.87
N LEU A 420 -14.89 10.32 -5.00
CA LEU A 420 -13.44 10.31 -4.91
C LEU A 420 -12.77 9.69 -6.13
N GLN A 421 -11.68 10.33 -6.56
CA GLN A 421 -10.73 9.82 -7.55
C GLN A 421 -9.39 9.51 -6.88
N GLU A 422 -8.55 8.69 -7.53
CA GLU A 422 -7.22 8.30 -7.04
C GLU A 422 -7.21 7.62 -5.67
N VAL A 423 -8.23 6.81 -5.44
CA VAL A 423 -8.40 6.08 -4.20
C VAL A 423 -7.58 4.81 -4.25
N VAL A 424 -6.75 4.62 -3.21
CA VAL A 424 -5.88 3.46 -3.09
C VAL A 424 -6.15 2.61 -1.86
N ARG A 425 -5.77 1.33 -1.97
CA ARG A 425 -6.06 0.29 -0.98
C ARG A 425 -4.90 -0.68 -0.79
N GLY A 426 -3.97 -0.38 0.10
CA GLY A 426 -2.89 -1.31 0.44
C GLY A 426 -1.92 -1.55 -0.72
N TRP A 427 -1.61 -0.54 -1.52
CA TRP A 427 -0.68 -0.65 -2.64
C TRP A 427 0.78 -0.59 -2.13
N LEU A 428 1.78 -1.12 -2.83
CA LEU A 428 3.15 -1.07 -2.26
C LEU A 428 3.74 0.35 -2.39
N ILE A 429 3.39 1.03 -3.48
CA ILE A 429 3.93 2.32 -3.89
C ILE A 429 3.15 3.52 -3.29
N ASP A 430 2.30 3.27 -2.29
CA ASP A 430 1.54 4.29 -1.54
C ASP A 430 1.67 4.09 -0.02
N ASP A 431 2.76 3.45 0.42
CA ASP A 431 2.99 3.02 1.80
C ASP A 431 2.03 1.96 2.36
N GLN A 432 1.35 1.17 1.53
CA GLN A 432 0.42 0.11 1.96
C GLN A 432 -0.79 0.63 2.73
N GLN A 433 -1.14 1.91 2.58
CA GLN A 433 -2.29 2.50 3.26
C GLN A 433 -3.60 2.19 2.53
N ASP A 434 -4.69 1.95 3.29
CA ASP A 434 -6.05 1.87 2.75
C ASP A 434 -6.76 3.21 2.94
N VAL A 435 -6.56 4.13 1.99
CA VAL A 435 -7.17 5.47 1.97
C VAL A 435 -8.69 5.35 2.07
N LEU A 436 -9.29 4.43 1.31
CA LEU A 436 -10.73 4.25 1.31
C LEU A 436 -11.26 3.82 2.67
N GLY A 437 -10.67 2.75 3.22
CA GLY A 437 -11.05 2.20 4.51
C GLY A 437 -10.87 3.22 5.64
N TYR A 438 -9.78 3.98 5.59
CA TYR A 438 -9.50 5.05 6.54
C TYR A 438 -10.55 6.16 6.48
N LEU A 439 -10.81 6.73 5.30
CA LEU A 439 -11.79 7.81 5.11
C LEU A 439 -13.20 7.35 5.49
N ALA A 440 -13.62 6.17 5.04
CA ALA A 440 -14.94 5.62 5.37
C ALA A 440 -15.12 5.46 6.90
N GLY A 441 -14.10 4.94 7.59
CA GLY A 441 -14.11 4.80 9.05
C GLY A 441 -14.12 6.14 9.79
N ARG A 442 -13.30 7.11 9.34
CA ARG A 442 -13.22 8.46 9.94
C ARG A 442 -14.50 9.27 9.75
N LEU A 443 -15.14 9.14 8.59
CA LEU A 443 -16.34 9.90 8.22
C LEU A 443 -17.64 9.18 8.63
N GLY A 444 -17.56 7.91 9.01
CA GLY A 444 -18.73 7.09 9.35
C GLY A 444 -19.63 6.80 8.15
N MET A 445 -19.07 6.72 6.95
CA MET A 445 -19.82 6.56 5.69
C MET A 445 -19.66 5.16 5.11
N THR A 446 -20.71 4.66 4.45
CA THR A 446 -20.59 3.47 3.59
C THR A 446 -19.92 3.86 2.28
N TYR A 447 -19.34 2.90 1.57
CA TYR A 447 -18.64 3.18 0.31
C TYR A 447 -18.93 2.15 -0.78
N VAL A 448 -18.74 2.58 -2.02
CA VAL A 448 -18.63 1.74 -3.20
C VAL A 448 -17.30 2.04 -3.85
N PHE A 449 -16.51 1.01 -4.15
CA PHE A 449 -15.22 1.11 -4.81
C PHE A 449 -15.25 0.45 -6.19
N GLY A 450 -14.68 1.12 -7.19
CA GLY A 450 -14.45 0.58 -8.52
C GLY A 450 -12.98 0.65 -8.89
N PRO A 451 -12.25 -0.47 -8.84
CA PRO A 451 -10.86 -0.49 -9.23
C PRO A 451 -10.72 -0.25 -10.73
N THR A 452 -9.75 0.57 -11.12
CA THR A 452 -9.36 0.82 -12.51
C THR A 452 -8.00 0.22 -12.83
N ILE A 453 -7.08 0.19 -11.85
CA ILE A 453 -5.76 -0.45 -11.97
C ILE A 453 -5.65 -1.58 -10.96
N GLY A 454 -5.51 -2.81 -11.48
CA GLY A 454 -5.52 -4.02 -10.66
C GLY A 454 -6.79 -4.10 -9.80
N ASP A 455 -6.60 -4.38 -8.51
CA ASP A 455 -7.70 -4.46 -7.54
C ASP A 455 -7.69 -3.31 -6.54
N LEU A 456 -6.63 -2.48 -6.53
CA LEU A 456 -6.27 -1.66 -5.36
C LEU A 456 -6.23 -0.15 -5.64
N TYR A 457 -6.38 0.30 -6.89
CA TYR A 457 -6.44 1.72 -7.27
C TYR A 457 -7.68 1.99 -8.11
N GLY A 458 -8.41 3.07 -7.85
CA GLY A 458 -9.55 3.48 -8.68
C GLY A 458 -10.39 4.60 -8.06
N ASN A 459 -11.69 4.56 -8.34
CA ASN A 459 -12.66 5.58 -7.92
C ASN A 459 -13.58 5.06 -6.82
N ALA A 460 -14.10 5.95 -5.98
CA ALA A 460 -15.04 5.58 -4.93
C ALA A 460 -16.20 6.58 -4.77
N ILE A 461 -17.33 6.08 -4.28
CA ILE A 461 -18.45 6.88 -3.81
C ILE A 461 -18.69 6.52 -2.34
N LEU A 462 -18.62 7.49 -1.45
CA LEU A 462 -18.99 7.36 -0.05
C LEU A 462 -20.36 8.02 0.17
N SER A 463 -21.25 7.38 0.90
CA SER A 463 -22.58 7.91 1.16
C SER A 463 -23.07 7.63 2.59
N ARG A 464 -23.77 8.62 3.14
CA ARG A 464 -24.62 8.47 4.34
C ARG A 464 -25.96 7.78 4.03
N PHE A 465 -26.35 7.74 2.76
CA PHE A 465 -27.64 7.19 2.33
C PHE A 465 -27.48 5.76 1.81
N PRO A 466 -28.56 4.97 1.75
CA PRO A 466 -28.52 3.64 1.16
C PRO A 466 -28.01 3.67 -0.28
N VAL A 467 -27.19 2.69 -0.65
CA VAL A 467 -26.82 2.43 -2.04
C VAL A 467 -27.60 1.20 -2.51
N THR A 468 -28.48 1.37 -3.50
CA THR A 468 -29.39 0.29 -3.94
C THR A 468 -28.95 -0.41 -5.23
N GLU A 469 -28.11 0.24 -6.04
CA GLU A 469 -27.65 -0.26 -7.33
C GLU A 469 -26.22 0.21 -7.55
N VAL A 470 -25.35 -0.67 -8.08
CA VAL A 470 -23.96 -0.35 -8.41
C VAL A 470 -23.61 -0.93 -9.77
N ARG A 471 -23.05 -0.10 -10.64
CA ARG A 471 -22.39 -0.49 -11.89
C ARG A 471 -20.94 0.02 -11.86
N ARG A 472 -20.04 -0.78 -12.45
CA ARG A 472 -18.62 -0.44 -12.58
C ARG A 472 -18.27 -0.56 -14.04
N LEU A 473 -17.78 0.52 -14.62
CA LEU A 473 -17.44 0.62 -16.03
C LEU A 473 -15.92 0.69 -16.16
N SER A 474 -15.34 -0.19 -16.96
CA SER A 474 -13.95 -0.05 -17.42
C SER A 474 -13.99 0.51 -18.83
N TYR A 475 -13.23 1.59 -19.08
CA TYR A 475 -13.10 2.13 -20.43
C TYR A 475 -12.22 1.24 -21.30
N ALA A 476 -12.31 1.43 -22.62
CA ALA A 476 -11.42 0.75 -23.56
C ALA A 476 -9.95 1.03 -23.19
N LYS A 477 -9.12 0.00 -23.30
CA LYS A 477 -7.68 0.14 -23.06
C LYS A 477 -7.03 0.77 -24.28
N GLU A 478 -6.38 1.90 -24.07
CA GLU A 478 -5.57 2.53 -25.10
C GLU A 478 -4.23 1.81 -25.31
N PRO A 479 -3.68 1.84 -26.53
CA PRO A 479 -2.39 1.21 -26.81
C PRO A 479 -1.22 2.01 -26.19
N GLY A 480 -0.38 1.31 -25.43
CA GLY A 480 0.87 1.86 -24.89
C GLY A 480 0.82 2.11 -23.37
N LEU A 481 1.99 2.30 -22.77
CA LEU A 481 2.14 2.44 -21.30
C LEU A 481 1.89 3.87 -20.78
N ARG A 482 1.71 4.85 -21.68
CA ARG A 482 1.39 6.23 -21.28
C ARG A 482 -0.06 6.42 -20.85
N TYR A 483 -0.94 5.51 -21.26
CA TYR A 483 -2.36 5.58 -20.96
C TYR A 483 -2.71 4.69 -19.79
N GLN A 484 -3.07 5.31 -18.68
CA GLN A 484 -3.49 4.56 -17.50
C GLN A 484 -4.89 3.96 -17.74
N PRO A 485 -5.16 2.72 -17.32
CA PRO A 485 -6.51 2.19 -17.30
C PRO A 485 -7.45 3.09 -16.47
N ARG A 486 -8.52 3.57 -17.11
CA ARG A 486 -9.54 4.43 -16.51
C ARG A 486 -10.91 3.75 -16.50
N GLY A 487 -11.85 4.30 -15.73
CA GLY A 487 -13.20 3.78 -15.61
C GLY A 487 -14.08 4.64 -14.72
N ALA A 488 -15.31 4.17 -14.48
CA ALA A 488 -16.30 4.85 -13.67
C ALA A 488 -16.99 3.92 -12.66
N VAL A 489 -17.45 4.51 -11.55
CA VAL A 489 -18.40 3.88 -10.63
C VAL A 489 -19.72 4.62 -10.73
N ILE A 490 -20.80 3.89 -10.89
CA ILE A 490 -22.15 4.43 -11.02
C ILE A 490 -22.99 3.80 -9.92
N ALA A 491 -23.53 4.60 -9.03
CA ALA A 491 -24.30 4.14 -7.89
C ALA A 491 -25.65 4.85 -7.82
N ARG A 492 -26.69 4.12 -7.43
CA ARG A 492 -27.98 4.70 -7.08
C ARG A 492 -28.04 4.93 -5.58
N ILE A 493 -28.21 6.19 -5.21
CA ILE A 493 -28.22 6.67 -3.83
C ILE A 493 -29.67 6.98 -3.41
N GLY A 494 -30.01 6.56 -2.19
CA GLY A 494 -31.34 6.61 -1.62
C GLY A 494 -32.24 5.44 -2.06
N ASP A 495 -33.38 5.30 -1.40
CA ASP A 495 -34.40 4.28 -1.67
C ASP A 495 -35.83 4.86 -1.60
N GLU A 496 -36.84 4.00 -1.74
CA GLU A 496 -38.25 4.41 -1.67
C GLU A 496 -38.63 5.07 -0.34
N THR A 497 -37.93 4.73 0.75
CA THR A 497 -38.15 5.27 2.09
C THR A 497 -37.47 6.62 2.30
N THR A 498 -36.40 6.92 1.55
CA THR A 498 -35.65 8.19 1.67
C THR A 498 -36.16 9.29 0.76
N ALA A 499 -37.19 9.06 -0.07
CA ALA A 499 -37.70 10.06 -1.03
C ALA A 499 -36.64 10.61 -2.02
N VAL A 500 -35.45 10.00 -2.09
CA VAL A 500 -34.32 10.37 -2.95
C VAL A 500 -33.97 9.15 -3.78
N ARG A 501 -33.92 9.33 -5.10
CA ARG A 501 -33.48 8.32 -6.04
C ARG A 501 -32.55 8.98 -7.05
N LEU A 502 -31.31 9.21 -6.63
CA LEU A 502 -30.31 9.89 -7.44
C LEU A 502 -29.34 8.86 -8.04
N LEU A 503 -29.06 8.95 -9.33
CA LEU A 503 -27.91 8.25 -9.92
C LEU A 503 -26.67 9.14 -9.80
N ILE A 504 -25.59 8.63 -9.22
CA ILE A 504 -24.31 9.33 -9.14
C ILE A 504 -23.27 8.51 -9.88
N ALA A 505 -22.54 9.15 -10.78
CA ALA A 505 -21.38 8.58 -11.43
C ALA A 505 -20.10 9.32 -11.04
N VAL A 506 -19.02 8.58 -10.81
CA VAL A 506 -17.67 9.11 -10.63
C VAL A 506 -16.77 8.58 -11.71
N THR A 507 -15.96 9.46 -12.29
CA THR A 507 -14.93 9.09 -13.27
C THR A 507 -13.65 9.89 -13.03
N HIS A 508 -12.53 9.32 -13.49
CA HIS A 508 -11.25 9.99 -13.65
C HIS A 508 -10.81 9.74 -15.09
N LEU A 509 -10.75 10.79 -15.92
CA LEU A 509 -10.41 10.70 -17.34
C LEU A 509 -8.89 10.67 -17.57
N ASP A 510 -8.48 10.36 -18.80
CA ASP A 510 -7.05 10.30 -19.15
C ASP A 510 -6.33 11.64 -18.96
N GLU A 511 -5.14 11.58 -18.34
CA GLU A 511 -4.34 12.75 -17.94
C GLU A 511 -3.44 13.30 -19.05
N ASN A 512 -3.24 12.55 -20.15
CA ASN A 512 -2.32 13.00 -21.19
C ASN A 512 -2.88 14.24 -21.89
N GLY A 513 -2.06 15.30 -21.97
CA GLY A 513 -2.48 16.58 -22.55
C GLY A 513 -2.94 16.49 -24.02
N ASP A 514 -2.44 15.51 -24.78
CA ASP A 514 -2.81 15.25 -26.19
C ASP A 514 -3.99 14.26 -26.35
N ALA A 515 -4.62 13.81 -25.26
CA ALA A 515 -5.59 12.71 -25.26
C ALA A 515 -7.07 13.12 -25.29
N SER A 516 -7.42 14.30 -25.83
CA SER A 516 -8.83 14.73 -25.96
C SER A 516 -9.68 13.70 -26.71
N ALA A 517 -9.17 13.05 -27.77
CA ALA A 517 -9.90 11.99 -28.47
C ALA A 517 -10.22 10.78 -27.55
N VAL A 518 -9.26 10.36 -26.73
CA VAL A 518 -9.43 9.28 -25.74
C VAL A 518 -10.47 9.70 -24.69
N ARG A 519 -10.35 10.92 -24.14
CA ARG A 519 -11.31 11.45 -23.16
C ARG A 519 -12.72 11.54 -23.74
N MET A 520 -12.87 11.91 -25.02
CA MET A 520 -14.17 11.91 -25.69
C MET A 520 -14.76 10.50 -25.81
N GLU A 521 -13.95 9.47 -26.09
CA GLU A 521 -14.42 8.07 -26.11
C GLU A 521 -14.84 7.59 -24.71
N GLN A 522 -14.06 7.92 -23.69
CA GLN A 522 -14.38 7.64 -22.28
C GLN A 522 -15.70 8.32 -21.87
N VAL A 523 -15.89 9.59 -22.22
CA VAL A 523 -17.12 10.34 -21.95
C VAL A 523 -18.31 9.73 -22.68
N ARG A 524 -18.18 9.32 -23.95
CA ARG A 524 -19.28 8.64 -24.67
C ARG A 524 -19.69 7.35 -23.97
N ALA A 525 -18.72 6.52 -23.60
CA ALA A 525 -18.98 5.27 -22.88
C ALA A 525 -19.67 5.52 -21.52
N LEU A 526 -19.28 6.59 -20.81
CA LEU A 526 -19.95 7.00 -19.58
C LEU A 526 -21.40 7.45 -19.84
N LEU A 527 -21.62 8.28 -20.85
CA LEU A 527 -22.94 8.82 -21.20
C LEU A 527 -23.91 7.70 -21.63
N ASP A 528 -23.44 6.67 -22.33
CA ASP A 528 -24.27 5.49 -22.66
C ASP A 528 -24.88 4.83 -21.41
N GLU A 529 -24.20 4.92 -20.27
CA GLU A 529 -24.66 4.36 -19.00
C GLU A 529 -25.58 5.28 -18.18
N VAL A 530 -25.52 6.61 -18.40
CA VAL A 530 -26.16 7.61 -17.50
C VAL A 530 -27.12 8.57 -18.19
N ALA A 531 -27.07 8.74 -19.51
CA ALA A 531 -27.80 9.80 -20.23
C ALA A 531 -29.33 9.71 -20.08
N ASN A 532 -29.88 8.51 -19.91
CA ASN A 532 -31.32 8.29 -19.73
C ASN A 532 -31.78 8.39 -18.27
N ALA A 533 -30.87 8.63 -17.33
CA ALA A 533 -31.19 8.72 -15.91
C ALA A 533 -31.49 10.16 -15.49
N THR A 534 -32.62 10.36 -14.80
CA THR A 534 -32.96 11.62 -14.15
C THR A 534 -33.71 11.34 -12.84
N PRO A 535 -33.35 11.97 -11.71
CA PRO A 535 -32.21 12.86 -11.53
C PRO A 535 -30.86 12.10 -11.57
N ALA A 536 -29.81 12.76 -12.06
CA ALA A 536 -28.46 12.19 -12.12
C ALA A 536 -27.34 13.25 -11.94
N ILE A 537 -26.20 12.83 -11.39
CA ILE A 537 -24.98 13.63 -11.23
C ILE A 537 -23.77 12.86 -11.79
N ILE A 538 -22.90 13.56 -12.50
CA ILE A 538 -21.56 13.09 -12.91
C ILE A 538 -20.52 13.94 -12.18
N ALA A 539 -19.70 13.30 -11.37
CA ALA A 539 -18.53 13.87 -10.73
C ALA A 539 -17.27 13.41 -11.47
N CYS A 540 -16.37 14.34 -11.77
CA CYS A 540 -15.26 14.06 -12.66
C CYS A 540 -14.01 14.81 -12.23
N ASP A 541 -12.90 14.08 -12.07
CA ASP A 541 -11.60 14.64 -12.46
C ASP A 541 -11.47 14.40 -13.97
N CYS A 542 -11.68 15.45 -14.73
CA CYS A 542 -11.82 15.36 -16.18
C CYS A 542 -10.51 15.59 -16.92
N ASN A 543 -9.44 16.03 -16.24
CA ASN A 543 -8.17 16.41 -16.88
C ASN A 543 -8.37 17.31 -18.12
N ALA A 544 -9.36 18.21 -18.05
CA ALA A 544 -9.81 19.02 -19.18
C ALA A 544 -10.39 20.35 -18.70
N THR A 545 -10.07 21.44 -19.40
CA THR A 545 -10.61 22.77 -19.12
C THR A 545 -12.05 22.92 -19.63
N PRO A 546 -12.82 23.92 -19.17
CA PRO A 546 -14.25 24.05 -19.47
C PRO A 546 -14.62 24.07 -20.96
N GLU A 547 -13.72 24.52 -21.82
CA GLU A 547 -13.92 24.65 -23.27
C GLU A 547 -13.67 23.34 -24.04
N ALA A 548 -13.22 22.28 -23.36
CA ALA A 548 -12.79 21.05 -24.00
C ALA A 548 -13.96 20.30 -24.69
N PRO A 549 -13.74 19.68 -25.86
CA PRO A 549 -14.76 18.94 -26.60
C PRO A 549 -15.46 17.83 -25.79
N GLU A 550 -14.70 17.12 -24.95
CA GLU A 550 -15.19 16.08 -24.06
C GLU A 550 -16.20 16.60 -23.03
N LEU A 551 -16.01 17.80 -22.49
CA LEU A 551 -16.98 18.40 -21.56
C LEU A 551 -18.23 18.89 -22.30
N LYS A 552 -18.05 19.38 -23.53
CA LYS A 552 -19.18 19.75 -24.38
C LYS A 552 -20.11 18.56 -24.65
N LEU A 553 -19.58 17.34 -24.81
CA LEU A 553 -20.41 16.13 -24.94
C LEU A 553 -21.31 15.91 -23.71
N ILE A 554 -20.80 16.18 -22.51
CA ILE A 554 -21.57 16.06 -21.26
C ILE A 554 -22.69 17.11 -21.24
N THR A 555 -22.37 18.36 -21.54
CA THR A 555 -23.35 19.45 -21.52
C THR A 555 -24.40 19.35 -22.63
N ASP A 556 -24.00 18.93 -23.84
CA ASP A 556 -24.91 18.71 -24.97
C ASP A 556 -25.87 17.53 -24.71
N SER A 557 -25.50 16.62 -23.79
CA SER A 557 -26.35 15.54 -23.30
C SER A 557 -27.32 15.96 -22.17
N GLY A 558 -27.37 17.25 -21.84
CA GLY A 558 -28.32 17.82 -20.88
C GLY A 558 -27.82 17.90 -19.44
N PHE A 559 -26.58 17.52 -19.16
CA PHE A 559 -25.98 17.67 -17.82
C PHE A 559 -25.35 19.06 -17.68
N GLY A 560 -25.96 19.94 -16.85
CA GLY A 560 -25.44 21.27 -16.58
C GLY A 560 -24.32 21.26 -15.54
N ASP A 561 -23.37 22.18 -15.65
CA ASP A 561 -22.30 22.40 -14.65
C ASP A 561 -22.88 22.97 -13.35
N LEU A 562 -23.11 22.11 -12.36
CA LEU A 562 -23.75 22.47 -11.09
C LEU A 562 -22.88 23.40 -10.25
N ALA A 563 -21.57 23.14 -10.24
CA ALA A 563 -20.62 23.93 -9.46
C ALA A 563 -20.59 25.37 -9.98
N LEU A 564 -20.46 25.55 -11.30
CA LEU A 564 -20.47 26.87 -11.92
C LEU A 564 -21.80 27.61 -11.68
N GLN A 565 -22.94 26.93 -11.85
CA GLN A 565 -24.27 27.52 -11.62
C GLN A 565 -24.46 27.98 -10.17
N ALA A 566 -23.82 27.31 -9.22
CA ALA A 566 -23.94 27.56 -7.80
C ALA A 566 -22.86 28.50 -7.22
N GLY A 567 -21.94 29.00 -8.05
CA GLY A 567 -20.88 29.94 -7.66
C GLY A 567 -19.49 29.34 -7.41
N GLY A 568 -19.31 28.03 -7.62
CA GLY A 568 -18.05 27.30 -7.43
C GLY A 568 -17.25 27.09 -8.73
N GLY A 569 -17.05 28.16 -9.51
CA GLY A 569 -16.37 28.12 -10.81
C GLY A 569 -14.86 28.36 -10.76
N ASP A 570 -14.25 28.36 -9.57
CA ASP A 570 -12.82 28.64 -9.38
C ASP A 570 -11.92 27.49 -9.86
N GLY A 571 -10.62 27.76 -9.99
CA GLY A 571 -9.63 26.74 -10.34
C GLY A 571 -9.46 25.70 -9.22
N THR A 572 -9.22 24.45 -9.64
CA THR A 572 -9.10 23.28 -8.76
C THR A 572 -7.70 22.68 -8.74
N PHE A 573 -6.85 23.01 -9.73
CA PHE A 573 -5.51 22.44 -9.89
C PHE A 573 -4.47 23.47 -10.40
N PRO A 574 -3.21 23.42 -9.94
CA PRO A 574 -2.75 22.72 -8.73
C PRO A 574 -3.26 23.43 -7.47
N ALA A 575 -3.41 22.70 -6.35
CA ALA A 575 -4.09 23.20 -5.16
C ALA A 575 -3.41 24.40 -4.48
N ASP A 576 -2.09 24.55 -4.58
CA ASP A 576 -1.31 25.63 -3.97
C ASP A 576 -1.24 26.91 -4.83
N GLY A 577 -1.76 26.86 -6.06
CA GLY A 577 -1.82 27.98 -6.98
C GLY A 577 -2.73 27.67 -8.17
N PRO A 578 -4.05 27.55 -7.96
CA PRO A 578 -4.95 26.99 -8.96
C PRO A 578 -5.02 27.89 -10.18
N VAL A 579 -4.68 27.33 -11.34
CA VAL A 579 -4.74 28.00 -12.66
C VAL A 579 -5.69 27.29 -13.62
N GLU A 580 -6.02 26.03 -13.33
CA GLU A 580 -6.91 25.19 -14.13
C GLU A 580 -8.11 24.75 -13.30
N ARG A 581 -9.26 24.63 -13.96
CA ARG A 581 -10.44 23.96 -13.41
C ARG A 581 -10.60 22.66 -14.17
N ILE A 582 -10.35 21.54 -13.50
CA ILE A 582 -10.41 20.20 -14.11
C ILE A 582 -11.32 19.24 -13.32
N ASP A 583 -11.82 19.67 -12.17
CA ASP A 583 -12.76 18.93 -11.34
C ASP A 583 -14.18 19.51 -11.47
N TYR A 584 -15.16 18.64 -11.69
CA TYR A 584 -16.52 19.05 -12.05
C TYR A 584 -17.60 18.23 -11.35
N LEU A 585 -18.74 18.90 -11.11
CA LEU A 585 -20.02 18.27 -10.78
C LEU A 585 -21.05 18.69 -11.83
N PHE A 586 -21.41 17.77 -12.72
CA PHE A 586 -22.46 17.96 -13.71
C PHE A 586 -23.76 17.30 -13.26
N GLY A 587 -24.92 17.85 -13.61
CA GLY A 587 -26.21 17.29 -13.18
C GLY A 587 -27.39 17.56 -14.10
N VAL A 588 -28.37 16.67 -14.02
CA VAL A 588 -29.65 16.73 -14.74
C VAL A 588 -30.79 16.36 -13.78
N GLY A 589 -31.91 17.07 -13.86
CA GLY A 589 -33.04 16.87 -12.93
C GLY A 589 -32.74 17.28 -11.48
N VAL A 590 -31.69 18.08 -11.28
CA VAL A 590 -31.28 18.61 -9.97
C VAL A 590 -30.94 20.10 -10.09
N THR A 591 -31.08 20.83 -9.00
CA THR A 591 -30.61 22.22 -8.87
C THR A 591 -29.53 22.30 -7.80
N ALA A 592 -28.54 23.16 -8.01
CA ALA A 592 -27.44 23.36 -7.08
C ALA A 592 -27.43 24.77 -6.47
N ALA A 593 -26.95 24.87 -5.24
CA ALA A 593 -26.73 26.12 -4.53
C ALA A 593 -25.47 26.04 -3.67
N GLN A 594 -24.93 27.20 -3.28
CA GLN A 594 -23.77 27.33 -2.39
C GLN A 594 -22.54 26.55 -2.89
N GLY A 595 -22.30 26.60 -4.21
CA GLY A 595 -21.16 25.98 -4.84
C GLY A 595 -19.89 26.71 -4.46
N HIS A 596 -18.84 25.97 -4.11
CA HIS A 596 -17.52 26.53 -3.84
C HIS A 596 -16.42 25.48 -4.03
N VAL A 597 -15.20 25.98 -4.28
CA VAL A 597 -13.97 25.19 -4.29
C VAL A 597 -13.32 25.29 -2.92
N VAL A 598 -12.90 24.16 -2.35
CA VAL A 598 -12.33 24.09 -1.00
C VAL A 598 -10.87 24.54 -1.03
N ASP A 599 -10.55 25.62 -0.32
CA ASP A 599 -9.18 26.13 -0.20
C ASP A 599 -8.35 25.25 0.75
N SER A 600 -7.76 24.20 0.20
CA SER A 600 -6.95 23.23 0.94
C SER A 600 -5.81 22.71 0.07
N THR A 601 -4.66 22.46 0.70
CA THR A 601 -3.49 21.79 0.10
C THR A 601 -3.33 20.37 0.62
N ALA A 602 -4.41 19.77 1.15
CA ALA A 602 -4.39 18.42 1.68
C ALA A 602 -4.21 17.34 0.59
N SER A 603 -4.51 17.69 -0.67
CA SER A 603 -4.10 17.01 -1.91
C SER A 603 -3.63 18.08 -2.90
N ASP A 604 -3.03 17.67 -4.01
CA ASP A 604 -2.70 18.48 -5.18
C ASP A 604 -3.92 19.02 -5.96
N HIS A 605 -5.12 18.50 -5.71
CA HIS A 605 -6.40 19.04 -6.15
C HIS A 605 -7.14 19.76 -5.01
N ARG A 606 -8.08 20.63 -5.38
CA ARG A 606 -9.06 21.21 -4.47
C ARG A 606 -10.42 20.54 -4.67
N GLY A 607 -11.06 20.16 -3.57
CA GLY A 607 -12.41 19.59 -3.62
C GLY A 607 -13.45 20.60 -4.11
N VAL A 608 -14.50 20.12 -4.79
CA VAL A 608 -15.62 20.94 -5.26
C VAL A 608 -16.88 20.50 -4.53
N VAL A 609 -17.59 21.45 -3.93
CA VAL A 609 -18.78 21.20 -3.08
C VAL A 609 -19.98 21.94 -3.65
N VAL A 610 -21.14 21.28 -3.66
CA VAL A 610 -22.43 21.89 -3.95
C VAL A 610 -23.52 21.33 -3.03
N ASN A 611 -24.50 22.16 -2.66
CA ASN A 611 -25.75 21.66 -2.08
C ASN A 611 -26.74 21.38 -3.21
N VAL A 612 -27.17 20.13 -3.32
CA VAL A 612 -28.08 19.64 -4.36
C VAL A 612 -29.50 19.63 -3.82
N THR A 613 -30.48 19.95 -4.66
CA THR A 613 -31.91 19.72 -4.44
C THR A 613 -32.48 18.99 -5.65
N LEU A 614 -33.29 17.95 -5.44
CA LEU A 614 -33.92 17.22 -6.55
C LEU A 614 -35.06 18.03 -7.16
N ALA A 615 -35.14 18.11 -8.49
CA ALA A 615 -36.18 18.88 -9.16
C ALA A 615 -37.57 18.26 -8.96
N GLY A 616 -38.59 19.09 -8.69
CA GLY A 616 -39.98 18.68 -8.57
C GLY A 616 -40.43 18.16 -7.19
N ARG A 617 -39.65 18.41 -6.13
CA ARG A 617 -40.01 18.11 -4.73
C ARG A 617 -39.73 19.28 -3.80
#